data_AF-A0A7V9ADK3-F1
#
_entry.id   AF-A0A7V9ADK3-F1
#
_cell.length_a   1.000
_cell.length_b   1.000
_cell.length_c   1.000
_cell.angle_alpha   90.00
_cell.angle_beta   90.00
_cell.angle_gamma   90.00
#
_symmetry.space_group_name_H-M   'P 1'
#
loop_
_entity.id
_entity.type
_entity.pdbx_description
1 polymer ?
#
loop_
_entity_poly.entity_id
_entity_poly.type
_entity_poly.pdbx_seq_one_letter_code
_entity_poly.pdbx_strand_id
1 'polypeptide(L)'
;MVSKSGARRARQGVSPGPPQDLRGCTRGWTPARRETGTRLAAITTSLAIASAIVVIAGHLLNELAFDGSISELDARQEGNSFTWASTVAAFAGALAATLHALLLEAHRVKLGLMAAALALISFDDLVRLHERLGGRLADGLDLPDAIAEGAELLLFAPLLLGTLIVGWLLVGELSAKPARQLRLGLSLLVVAVVLEVFGAPTRAAAESGADWSNELRIALEEGVELAGLIIVGGTLVGLLCESLIRSAVSSGPALKRGSEPDPVSEHATG
;
A
#
# COMPACT_ATOMS: atom_id res chain seq x y z
N MET A 1 40.42 -7.01 -60.61
CA MET A 1 40.03 -5.75 -59.94
C MET A 1 38.51 -5.84 -59.75
N VAL A 2 37.88 -5.92 -58.59
CA VAL A 2 38.11 -5.33 -57.26
C VAL A 2 37.64 -6.32 -56.19
N SER A 3 38.51 -6.57 -55.22
CA SER A 3 38.24 -7.36 -54.02
C SER A 3 37.67 -6.45 -52.93
N LYS A 4 36.52 -6.82 -52.34
CA LYS A 4 36.07 -6.30 -51.03
C LYS A 4 35.41 -7.40 -50.22
N SER A 5 36.26 -8.28 -49.68
CA SER A 5 35.96 -9.19 -48.57
C SER A 5 35.87 -8.39 -47.26
N GLY A 6 34.66 -7.97 -46.91
CA GLY A 6 34.35 -7.32 -45.62
C GLY A 6 33.91 -8.35 -44.58
N ALA A 7 34.85 -8.83 -43.78
CA ALA A 7 34.60 -9.78 -42.69
C ALA A 7 33.78 -9.11 -41.56
N ARG A 8 32.48 -9.39 -41.50
CA ARG A 8 31.66 -9.17 -40.30
C ARG A 8 32.04 -10.20 -39.24
N ARG A 9 32.91 -9.83 -38.30
CA ARG A 9 33.05 -10.56 -37.03
C ARG A 9 31.74 -10.40 -36.25
N ALA A 10 30.95 -11.47 -36.23
CA ALA A 10 29.89 -11.65 -35.26
C ALA A 10 30.52 -11.61 -33.87
N ARG A 11 30.40 -10.47 -33.18
CA ARG A 11 30.60 -10.43 -31.73
C ARG A 11 29.51 -11.30 -31.15
N GLN A 12 29.87 -12.51 -30.74
CA GLN A 12 29.09 -13.30 -29.81
C GLN A 12 28.99 -12.45 -28.54
N GLY A 13 27.91 -11.68 -28.45
CA GLY A 13 27.53 -10.99 -27.24
C GLY A 13 27.27 -12.08 -26.20
N VAL A 14 28.19 -12.22 -25.27
CA VAL A 14 27.95 -12.92 -24.01
C VAL A 14 26.75 -12.19 -23.40
N SER A 15 25.56 -12.76 -23.58
CA SER A 15 24.36 -12.29 -22.91
C SER A 15 24.69 -12.31 -21.42
N PRO A 16 24.66 -11.18 -20.69
CA PRO A 16 24.86 -11.21 -19.26
C PRO A 16 23.84 -12.21 -18.72
N GLY A 17 24.34 -13.30 -18.15
CA GLY A 17 23.49 -14.32 -17.56
C GLY A 17 22.51 -13.65 -16.58
N PRO A 18 21.31 -14.21 -16.39
CA PRO A 18 20.35 -13.66 -15.45
C PRO A 18 21.05 -13.43 -14.11
N PRO A 19 20.86 -12.25 -13.47
CA PRO A 19 21.55 -11.90 -12.23
C PRO A 19 21.41 -13.05 -11.25
N GLN A 20 22.55 -13.58 -10.84
CA GLN A 20 22.65 -14.73 -9.95
C GLN A 20 21.85 -14.46 -8.68
N ASP A 21 20.81 -15.27 -8.52
CA ASP A 21 20.07 -15.63 -7.31
C ASP A 21 20.32 -14.76 -6.06
N LEU A 22 19.42 -13.80 -5.82
CA LEU A 22 19.32 -13.02 -4.58
C LEU A 22 19.05 -13.90 -3.33
N ARG A 23 18.83 -15.21 -3.47
CA ARG A 23 18.62 -16.14 -2.33
C ARG A 23 19.89 -16.38 -1.50
N GLY A 24 21.09 -16.15 -2.03
CA GLY A 24 22.37 -16.43 -1.34
C GLY A 24 22.78 -15.42 -0.26
N CYS A 25 22.27 -14.18 -0.29
CA CYS A 25 22.72 -13.09 0.61
C CYS A 25 21.89 -12.93 1.90
N THR A 26 21.14 -13.95 2.31
CA THR A 26 20.32 -13.89 3.54
C THR A 26 21.11 -14.18 4.83
N ARG A 27 22.35 -14.70 4.73
CA ARG A 27 23.19 -15.01 5.90
C ARG A 27 23.81 -13.79 6.62
N GLY A 28 23.70 -12.59 6.06
CA GLY A 28 24.33 -11.37 6.61
C GLY A 28 23.40 -10.38 7.31
N TRP A 29 22.16 -10.75 7.66
CA TRP A 29 21.28 -9.83 8.37
C TRP A 29 21.75 -9.65 9.81
N THR A 30 22.31 -8.48 10.12
CA THR A 30 22.61 -8.12 11.50
C THR A 30 21.32 -8.17 12.35
N PRO A 31 21.39 -8.63 13.61
CA PRO A 31 20.23 -8.74 14.50
C PRO A 31 19.38 -7.46 14.56
N ALA A 32 20.04 -6.29 14.53
CA ALA A 32 19.42 -4.98 14.55
C ALA A 32 18.42 -4.74 13.39
N ARG A 33 18.69 -5.24 12.18
CA ARG A 33 17.77 -5.06 11.03
C ARG A 33 16.50 -5.88 11.15
N ARG A 34 16.60 -7.10 11.69
CA ARG A 34 15.43 -7.96 11.94
C ARG A 34 14.53 -7.36 13.02
N GLU A 35 15.13 -6.67 13.98
CA GLU A 35 14.43 -6.00 15.06
C GLU A 35 13.60 -4.81 14.55
N THR A 36 14.15 -3.94 13.70
CA THR A 36 13.42 -2.77 13.16
C THR A 36 12.17 -3.17 12.38
N GLY A 37 12.29 -4.08 11.40
CA GLY A 37 11.13 -4.55 10.63
C GLY A 37 10.09 -5.26 11.49
N THR A 38 10.51 -5.89 12.59
CA THR A 38 9.59 -6.51 13.56
C THR A 38 8.85 -5.50 14.41
N ARG A 39 9.53 -4.45 14.86
CA ARG A 39 8.91 -3.37 15.64
C ARG A 39 7.93 -2.57 14.78
N LEU A 40 8.29 -2.19 13.56
CA LEU A 40 7.39 -1.49 12.64
C LEU A 40 6.14 -2.32 12.34
N ALA A 41 6.32 -3.60 12.02
CA ALA A 41 5.21 -4.52 11.80
C ALA A 41 4.24 -4.55 12.99
N ALA A 42 4.76 -4.66 14.21
CA ALA A 42 3.95 -4.68 15.43
C ALA A 42 3.23 -3.35 15.67
N ILE A 43 3.93 -2.21 15.52
CA ILE A 43 3.33 -0.87 15.67
C ILE A 43 2.19 -0.68 14.67
N THR A 44 2.41 -1.02 13.39
CA THR A 44 1.39 -0.92 12.35
C THR A 44 0.17 -1.78 12.67
N THR A 45 0.36 -3.05 13.08
CA THR A 45 -0.76 -3.91 13.45
C THR A 45 -1.51 -3.38 14.68
N SER A 46 -0.80 -2.93 15.72
CA SER A 46 -1.44 -2.37 16.92
C SER A 46 -2.22 -1.10 16.60
N LEU A 47 -1.65 -0.22 15.78
CA LEU A 47 -2.32 1.00 15.34
C LEU A 47 -3.58 0.69 14.53
N ALA A 48 -3.50 -0.24 13.57
CA ALA A 48 -4.65 -0.66 12.77
C ALA A 48 -5.80 -1.22 13.64
N ILE A 49 -5.48 -2.07 14.62
CA ILE A 49 -6.48 -2.63 15.55
C ILE A 49 -7.09 -1.51 16.41
N ALA A 50 -6.26 -0.64 16.99
CA ALA A 50 -6.73 0.46 17.82
C ALA A 50 -7.64 1.42 17.03
N SER A 51 -7.23 1.79 15.81
CA SER A 51 -8.03 2.64 14.92
C SER A 51 -9.36 1.99 14.55
N ALA A 52 -9.39 0.71 14.18
CA ALA A 52 -10.64 0.00 13.90
C ALA A 52 -11.59 0.01 15.11
N ILE A 53 -11.06 -0.28 16.31
CA ILE A 53 -11.85 -0.25 17.55
C ILE A 53 -12.41 1.14 17.80
N VAL A 54 -11.61 2.20 17.61
CA VAL A 54 -12.04 3.58 17.82
C VAL A 54 -13.13 3.98 16.82
N VAL A 55 -13.02 3.62 15.55
CA VAL A 55 -14.05 3.88 14.54
C VAL A 55 -15.34 3.15 14.88
N ILE A 56 -15.26 1.83 15.12
CA ILE A 56 -16.42 1.00 15.44
C ILE A 56 -17.12 1.50 16.71
N ALA A 57 -16.37 1.70 17.79
CA ALA A 57 -16.94 2.14 19.05
C ALA A 57 -17.45 3.58 18.97
N GLY A 58 -16.72 4.47 18.28
CA GLY A 58 -17.11 5.86 18.09
C GLY A 58 -18.44 5.98 17.37
N HIS A 59 -18.59 5.31 16.23
CA HIS A 59 -19.83 5.32 15.45
C HIS A 59 -21.00 4.72 16.22
N LEU A 60 -20.82 3.54 16.81
CA LEU A 60 -21.89 2.90 17.59
C LEU A 60 -22.28 3.70 18.84
N LEU A 61 -21.33 4.35 19.51
CA LEU A 61 -21.65 5.24 20.63
C LEU A 61 -22.40 6.49 20.16
N ASN A 62 -22.01 7.07 19.02
CA ASN A 62 -22.72 8.20 18.43
C ASN A 62 -24.19 7.86 18.19
N GLU A 63 -24.44 6.71 17.58
CA GLU A 63 -25.81 6.29 17.26
C GLU A 63 -26.61 5.89 18.52
N LEU A 64 -26.02 5.09 19.42
CA LEU A 64 -26.77 4.52 20.55
C LEU A 64 -26.91 5.46 21.76
N ALA A 65 -25.94 6.35 21.98
CA ALA A 65 -25.90 7.19 23.17
C ALA A 65 -26.12 8.68 22.87
N PHE A 66 -25.89 9.11 21.64
CA PHE A 66 -25.98 10.51 21.24
C PHE A 66 -27.00 10.76 20.12
N ASP A 67 -27.82 9.76 19.75
CA ASP A 67 -28.82 9.83 18.69
C ASP A 67 -28.24 10.43 17.38
N GLY A 68 -27.01 10.05 17.04
CA GLY A 68 -26.30 10.51 15.83
C GLY A 68 -25.85 11.97 15.85
N SER A 69 -25.97 12.69 16.98
CA SER A 69 -25.75 14.14 17.03
C SER A 69 -24.30 14.60 16.92
N ILE A 70 -23.31 13.72 17.12
CA ILE A 70 -21.89 14.06 17.07
C ILE A 70 -21.30 13.69 15.71
N SER A 71 -21.34 14.65 14.79
CA SER A 71 -20.71 14.62 13.46
C SER A 71 -19.33 13.93 13.40
N GLU A 72 -18.41 14.29 14.30
CA GLU A 72 -17.04 13.75 14.33
C GLU A 72 -16.95 12.25 14.61
N LEU A 73 -18.01 11.64 15.13
CA LEU A 73 -18.09 10.21 15.42
C LEU A 73 -18.97 9.46 14.41
N ASP A 74 -19.61 10.16 13.48
CA ASP A 74 -20.44 9.54 12.46
C ASP A 74 -19.57 9.03 11.31
N ALA A 75 -19.33 7.72 11.24
CA ALA A 75 -18.56 7.10 10.17
C ALA A 75 -19.19 7.25 8.78
N ARG A 76 -20.47 7.63 8.67
CA ARG A 76 -21.11 7.98 7.39
C ARG A 76 -20.75 9.37 6.90
N GLN A 77 -20.43 10.26 7.83
CA GLN A 77 -20.15 11.64 7.49
C GLN A 77 -18.70 11.76 7.10
N GLU A 78 -18.43 12.12 5.85
CA GLU A 78 -17.05 12.34 5.45
C GLU A 78 -16.55 13.77 5.68
N GLY A 79 -15.22 13.89 5.70
CA GLY A 79 -14.51 15.07 6.21
C GLY A 79 -14.34 15.09 7.74
N ASN A 80 -14.79 14.06 8.45
CA ASN A 80 -14.57 13.92 9.89
C ASN A 80 -13.17 13.37 10.21
N SER A 81 -12.91 13.17 11.50
CA SER A 81 -11.66 12.60 12.01
C SER A 81 -11.32 11.20 11.46
N PHE A 82 -12.32 10.36 11.16
CA PHE A 82 -12.12 9.02 10.60
C PHE A 82 -11.70 9.07 9.13
N THR A 83 -12.36 9.88 8.31
CA THR A 83 -11.97 10.15 6.92
C THR A 83 -10.54 10.68 6.84
N TRP A 84 -10.17 11.59 7.75
CA TRP A 84 -8.80 12.11 7.83
C TRP A 84 -7.78 11.01 8.14
N ALA A 85 -8.10 10.10 9.06
CA ALA A 85 -7.22 8.98 9.38
C ALA A 85 -7.00 8.05 8.17
N SER A 86 -8.07 7.74 7.43
CA SER A 86 -8.02 6.95 6.20
C SER A 86 -7.15 7.63 5.13
N THR A 87 -7.44 8.91 4.86
CA THR A 87 -6.71 9.77 3.93
C THR A 87 -5.21 9.75 4.23
N VAL A 88 -4.82 9.98 5.49
CA VAL A 88 -3.41 10.02 5.90
C VAL A 88 -2.74 8.65 5.75
N ALA A 89 -3.42 7.56 6.09
CA ALA A 89 -2.89 6.21 5.95
C ALA A 89 -2.62 5.86 4.47
N ALA A 90 -3.59 6.13 3.59
CA ALA A 90 -3.46 5.94 2.15
C ALA A 90 -2.34 6.82 1.56
N PHE A 91 -2.30 8.10 1.92
CA PHE A 91 -1.26 9.04 1.46
C PHE A 91 0.15 8.60 1.89
N ALA A 92 0.32 8.18 3.14
CA ALA A 92 1.61 7.69 3.63
C ALA A 92 2.09 6.47 2.85
N GLY A 93 1.17 5.54 2.53
CA GLY A 93 1.44 4.41 1.66
C GLY A 93 1.82 4.84 0.23
N ALA A 94 1.12 5.81 -0.34
CA ALA A 94 1.39 6.35 -1.67
C ALA A 94 2.77 7.00 -1.76
N LEU A 95 3.13 7.83 -0.77
CA LEU A 95 4.44 8.47 -0.68
C LEU A 95 5.55 7.42 -0.53
N ALA A 96 5.35 6.44 0.35
CA ALA A 96 6.32 5.37 0.55
C ALA A 96 6.53 4.55 -0.74
N ALA A 97 5.45 4.17 -1.42
CA ALA A 97 5.52 3.45 -2.69
C ALA A 97 6.21 4.28 -3.79
N THR A 98 5.93 5.59 -3.86
CA THR A 98 6.60 6.50 -4.82
C THR A 98 8.11 6.54 -4.59
N LEU A 99 8.54 6.79 -3.35
CA LEU A 99 9.96 6.82 -3.00
C LEU A 99 10.61 5.47 -3.28
N HIS A 100 9.92 4.37 -2.99
CA HIS A 100 10.42 3.03 -3.25
C HIS A 100 10.56 2.74 -4.75
N ALA A 101 9.61 3.20 -5.58
CA ALA A 101 9.68 3.09 -7.04
C ALA A 101 10.84 3.88 -7.67
N LEU A 102 11.20 5.01 -7.07
CA LEU A 102 12.36 5.80 -7.48
C LEU A 102 13.68 5.09 -7.13
N LEU A 103 13.73 4.44 -5.97
CA LEU A 103 14.93 3.75 -5.48
C LEU A 103 15.16 2.36 -6.11
N LEU A 104 14.11 1.62 -6.46
CA LEU A 104 14.21 0.24 -6.96
C LEU A 104 13.67 0.09 -8.38
N GLU A 105 14.58 0.03 -9.37
CA GLU A 105 14.21 -0.12 -10.78
C GLU A 105 13.43 -1.41 -11.07
N ALA A 106 13.77 -2.51 -10.39
CA ALA A 106 13.17 -3.82 -10.62
C ALA A 106 11.64 -3.84 -10.38
N HIS A 107 11.14 -3.00 -9.48
CA HIS A 107 9.72 -2.97 -9.08
C HIS A 107 9.05 -1.62 -9.39
N ARG A 108 9.72 -0.73 -10.14
CA ARG A 108 9.30 0.64 -10.36
C ARG A 108 7.87 0.75 -10.89
N VAL A 109 7.48 -0.08 -11.84
CA VAL A 109 6.13 -0.04 -12.44
C VAL A 109 5.07 -0.43 -11.40
N LYS A 110 5.24 -1.56 -10.70
CA LYS A 110 4.26 -2.03 -9.71
C LYS A 110 4.12 -1.06 -8.54
N LEU A 111 5.24 -0.57 -8.02
CA LEU A 111 5.24 0.42 -6.93
C LEU A 111 4.67 1.77 -7.39
N GLY A 112 4.94 2.19 -8.63
CA GLY A 112 4.35 3.39 -9.21
C GLY A 112 2.83 3.27 -9.37
N LEU A 113 2.33 2.12 -9.83
CA LEU A 113 0.88 1.84 -9.92
C LEU A 113 0.24 1.82 -8.53
N MET A 114 0.87 1.15 -7.56
CA MET A 114 0.39 1.14 -6.17
C MET A 114 0.36 2.55 -5.58
N ALA A 115 1.39 3.36 -5.85
CA ALA A 115 1.45 4.74 -5.42
C ALA A 115 0.32 5.59 -6.02
N ALA A 116 0.10 5.47 -7.33
CA ALA A 116 -0.98 6.19 -8.01
C ALA A 116 -2.35 5.78 -7.46
N ALA A 117 -2.58 4.49 -7.23
CA ALA A 117 -3.83 3.99 -6.71
C ALA A 117 -4.10 4.48 -5.27
N LEU A 118 -3.13 4.37 -4.37
CA LEU A 118 -3.26 4.86 -3.00
C LEU A 118 -3.39 6.39 -2.93
N ALA A 119 -2.72 7.12 -3.82
CA ALA A 119 -2.88 8.57 -3.92
C ALA A 119 -4.28 8.95 -4.40
N LEU A 120 -4.85 8.19 -5.34
CA LEU A 120 -6.21 8.42 -5.81
C LEU A 120 -7.24 8.09 -4.73
N ILE A 121 -7.09 6.97 -4.01
CA ILE A 121 -7.93 6.63 -2.83
C ILE A 121 -7.84 7.75 -1.79
N SER A 122 -6.62 8.17 -1.42
CA SER A 122 -6.44 9.27 -0.47
C SER A 122 -7.07 10.59 -0.93
N PHE A 123 -6.96 10.92 -2.21
CA PHE A 123 -7.56 12.14 -2.77
C PHE A 123 -9.09 12.04 -2.80
N ASP A 124 -9.59 10.86 -3.10
CA ASP A 124 -11.00 10.56 -3.18
C ASP A 124 -11.68 10.66 -1.80
N ASP A 125 -11.11 10.06 -0.74
CA ASP A 125 -11.58 10.22 0.64
C ASP A 125 -11.74 11.70 1.03
N LEU A 126 -10.85 12.58 0.54
CA LEU A 126 -10.87 14.00 0.86
C LEU A 126 -11.92 14.79 0.06
N VAL A 127 -12.18 14.39 -1.20
CA VAL A 127 -12.96 15.20 -2.16
C VAL A 127 -14.29 14.56 -2.55
N ARG A 128 -14.53 13.30 -2.16
CA ARG A 128 -15.68 12.47 -2.56
C ARG A 128 -15.82 12.38 -4.06
N LEU A 129 -14.71 12.09 -4.74
CA LEU A 129 -14.73 12.09 -6.19
C LEU A 129 -15.66 10.99 -6.72
N HIS A 130 -15.60 9.80 -6.13
CA HIS A 130 -16.38 8.64 -6.54
C HIS A 130 -17.87 8.83 -6.35
N GLU A 131 -18.31 9.37 -5.21
CA GLU A 131 -19.73 9.63 -4.95
C GLU A 131 -20.28 10.71 -5.88
N ARG A 132 -19.54 11.81 -6.07
CA ARG A 132 -19.94 12.90 -6.97
C ARG A 132 -20.04 12.43 -8.41
N LEU A 133 -19.12 11.58 -8.85
CA LEU A 133 -19.17 11.00 -10.19
C LEU A 133 -20.25 9.92 -10.30
N GLY A 134 -20.46 9.13 -9.25
CA GLY A 134 -21.49 8.11 -9.15
C GLY A 134 -22.89 8.71 -9.26
N GLY A 135 -23.18 9.75 -8.49
CA GLY A 135 -24.44 10.50 -8.57
C GLY A 135 -24.67 11.10 -9.96
N ARG A 136 -23.65 11.76 -10.54
CA ARG A 136 -23.76 12.29 -11.92
C ARG A 136 -23.97 11.20 -12.97
N LEU A 137 -23.35 10.04 -12.79
CA LEU A 137 -23.52 8.90 -13.70
C LEU A 137 -24.93 8.33 -13.57
N ALA A 138 -25.44 8.18 -12.35
CA ALA A 138 -26.79 7.73 -12.08
C ALA A 138 -27.83 8.68 -12.67
N ASP A 139 -27.69 9.98 -12.42
CA ASP A 139 -28.55 11.04 -12.98
C ASP A 139 -28.52 11.03 -14.51
N GLY A 140 -27.33 10.93 -15.10
CA GLY A 140 -27.14 10.95 -16.55
C GLY A 140 -27.70 9.73 -17.27
N LEU A 141 -27.87 8.61 -16.57
CA LEU A 141 -28.40 7.35 -17.09
C LEU A 141 -29.85 7.09 -16.66
N ASP A 142 -30.47 8.00 -15.88
CA ASP A 142 -31.82 7.85 -15.31
C ASP A 142 -31.97 6.50 -14.58
N LEU A 143 -30.98 6.16 -13.76
CA LEU A 143 -30.99 4.89 -13.02
C LEU A 143 -32.04 4.94 -11.89
N PRO A 144 -32.78 3.84 -11.66
CA PRO A 144 -33.62 3.72 -10.47
C PRO A 144 -32.81 3.91 -9.19
N ASP A 145 -33.40 4.50 -8.15
CA ASP A 145 -32.73 4.82 -6.86
C ASP A 145 -31.95 3.61 -6.30
N ALA A 146 -32.55 2.41 -6.35
CA ALA A 146 -31.94 1.17 -5.89
C ALA A 146 -30.63 0.78 -6.63
N ILE A 147 -30.41 1.29 -7.84
CA ILE A 147 -29.18 1.08 -8.64
C ILE A 147 -28.27 2.32 -8.53
N ALA A 148 -28.86 3.52 -8.43
CA ALA A 148 -28.14 4.77 -8.31
C ALA A 148 -27.17 4.77 -7.11
N GLU A 149 -27.59 4.21 -5.97
CA GLU A 149 -26.74 4.04 -4.79
C GLU A 149 -25.48 3.19 -5.05
N GLY A 150 -25.56 2.21 -5.95
CA GLY A 150 -24.42 1.36 -6.31
C GLY A 150 -23.58 1.89 -7.49
N ALA A 151 -23.96 3.00 -8.11
CA ALA A 151 -23.31 3.50 -9.32
C ALA A 151 -21.86 3.94 -9.07
N GLU A 152 -21.57 4.41 -7.86
CA GLU A 152 -20.23 4.78 -7.44
C GLU A 152 -19.28 3.57 -7.38
N LEU A 153 -19.78 2.41 -6.95
CA LEU A 153 -19.02 1.16 -6.94
C LEU A 153 -18.61 0.75 -8.36
N LEU A 154 -19.43 1.01 -9.38
CA LEU A 154 -19.06 0.73 -10.77
C LEU A 154 -17.85 1.54 -11.24
N LEU A 155 -17.71 2.77 -10.74
CA LEU A 155 -16.58 3.64 -11.06
C LEU A 155 -15.32 3.25 -10.28
N PHE A 156 -15.46 2.87 -9.02
CA PHE A 156 -14.32 2.62 -8.13
C PHE A 156 -13.89 1.17 -8.02
N ALA A 157 -14.77 0.20 -8.29
CA ALA A 157 -14.42 -1.23 -8.29
C ALA A 157 -13.25 -1.56 -9.23
N PRO A 158 -13.10 -0.99 -10.45
CA PRO A 158 -11.93 -1.21 -11.28
C PRO A 158 -10.62 -0.72 -10.61
N LEU A 159 -10.67 0.42 -9.92
CA LEU A 159 -9.53 0.98 -9.18
C LEU A 159 -9.15 0.08 -8.00
N LEU A 160 -10.14 -0.33 -7.20
CA LEU A 160 -9.95 -1.24 -6.06
C LEU A 160 -9.40 -2.59 -6.53
N LEU A 161 -9.98 -3.16 -7.58
CA LEU A 161 -9.51 -4.41 -8.18
C LEU A 161 -8.07 -4.29 -8.70
N GLY A 162 -7.74 -3.19 -9.38
CA GLY A 162 -6.39 -2.90 -9.83
C GLY A 162 -5.40 -2.80 -8.66
N THR A 163 -5.79 -2.12 -7.59
CA THR A 163 -5.00 -2.00 -6.35
C THR A 163 -4.74 -3.37 -5.72
N LEU A 164 -5.78 -4.19 -5.61
CA LEU A 164 -5.67 -5.57 -5.09
C LEU A 164 -4.75 -6.42 -5.96
N ILE A 165 -4.90 -6.38 -7.28
CA ILE A 165 -4.05 -7.15 -8.21
C ILE A 165 -2.59 -6.71 -8.08
N VAL A 166 -2.31 -5.40 -8.15
CA VAL A 166 -0.94 -4.87 -8.04
C VAL A 166 -0.33 -5.21 -6.69
N GLY A 167 -1.07 -5.03 -5.60
CA GLY A 167 -0.65 -5.42 -4.25
C GLY A 167 -0.35 -6.91 -4.14
N TRP A 168 -1.21 -7.76 -4.72
CA TRP A 168 -1.02 -9.21 -4.71
C TRP A 168 0.18 -9.66 -5.56
N LEU A 169 0.46 -8.98 -6.67
CA LEU A 169 1.66 -9.20 -7.47
C LEU A 169 2.93 -8.78 -6.72
N LEU A 170 2.88 -7.72 -5.92
CA LEU A 170 3.99 -7.30 -5.05
C LEU A 170 4.28 -8.33 -3.96
N VAL A 171 3.23 -8.92 -3.36
CA VAL A 171 3.37 -9.98 -2.33
C VAL A 171 4.29 -11.12 -2.78
N GLY A 172 4.26 -11.50 -4.06
CA GLY A 172 5.10 -12.57 -4.61
C GLY A 172 6.61 -12.24 -4.67
N GLU A 173 6.96 -10.96 -4.54
CA GLU A 173 8.34 -10.45 -4.64
C GLU A 173 8.92 -10.09 -3.27
N LEU A 174 8.09 -10.09 -2.22
CA LEU A 174 8.47 -9.74 -0.86
C LEU A 174 8.96 -10.95 -0.07
N SER A 175 9.75 -10.67 0.98
CA SER A 175 10.05 -11.69 2.00
C SER A 175 8.79 -12.07 2.79
N ALA A 176 8.80 -13.24 3.42
CA ALA A 176 7.59 -13.85 4.02
C ALA A 176 6.83 -12.94 5.00
N LYS A 177 7.54 -12.12 5.78
CA LYS A 177 6.92 -11.30 6.83
C LYS A 177 6.18 -10.06 6.26
N PRO A 178 6.81 -9.15 5.48
CA PRO A 178 6.10 -8.09 4.77
C PRO A 178 5.02 -8.63 3.82
N ALA A 179 5.28 -9.76 3.15
CA ALA A 179 4.27 -10.41 2.30
C ALA A 179 3.01 -10.77 3.10
N ARG A 180 3.16 -11.32 4.31
CA ARG A 180 2.03 -11.65 5.19
C ARG A 180 1.26 -10.42 5.65
N GLN A 181 1.96 -9.33 5.98
CA GLN A 181 1.29 -8.09 6.39
C GLN A 181 0.54 -7.45 5.22
N LEU A 182 1.17 -7.37 4.05
CA LEU A 182 0.51 -6.83 2.86
C LEU A 182 -0.72 -7.68 2.49
N ARG A 183 -0.63 -9.02 2.53
CA ARG A 183 -1.81 -9.89 2.36
C ARG A 183 -2.91 -9.58 3.37
N LEU A 184 -2.57 -9.44 4.65
CA LEU A 184 -3.53 -9.11 5.69
C LEU A 184 -4.24 -7.79 5.39
N GLY A 185 -3.48 -6.72 5.08
CA GLY A 185 -4.06 -5.42 4.72
C GLY A 185 -4.97 -5.51 3.50
N LEU A 186 -4.53 -6.15 2.41
CA LEU A 186 -5.35 -6.34 1.22
C LEU A 186 -6.60 -7.19 1.50
N SER A 187 -6.50 -8.22 2.35
CA SER A 187 -7.65 -9.04 2.73
C SER A 187 -8.67 -8.26 3.54
N LEU A 188 -8.23 -7.36 4.43
CA LEU A 188 -9.14 -6.46 5.15
C LEU A 188 -9.87 -5.53 4.18
N LEU A 189 -9.17 -4.93 3.20
CA LEU A 189 -9.81 -4.11 2.16
C LEU A 189 -10.85 -4.91 1.36
N VAL A 190 -10.56 -6.17 1.01
CA VAL A 190 -11.56 -7.05 0.38
C VAL A 190 -12.77 -7.26 1.28
N VAL A 191 -12.57 -7.46 2.59
CA VAL A 191 -13.67 -7.63 3.55
C VAL A 191 -14.51 -6.35 3.64
N ALA A 192 -13.90 -5.16 3.64
CA ALA A 192 -14.63 -3.88 3.63
C ALA A 192 -15.50 -3.76 2.37
N VAL A 193 -14.95 -4.00 1.18
CA VAL A 193 -15.72 -4.00 -0.08
C VAL A 193 -16.87 -5.02 -0.05
N VAL A 194 -16.64 -6.19 0.54
CA VAL A 194 -17.68 -7.20 0.73
C VAL A 194 -18.79 -6.69 1.66
N LEU A 195 -18.44 -6.05 2.77
CA LEU A 195 -19.42 -5.44 3.69
C LEU A 195 -20.24 -4.35 2.99
N GLU A 196 -19.64 -3.58 2.08
CA GLU A 196 -20.37 -2.56 1.33
C GLU A 196 -21.36 -3.16 0.33
N VAL A 197 -20.88 -4.12 -0.48
CA VAL A 197 -21.71 -4.81 -1.48
C VAL A 197 -22.90 -5.53 -0.85
N PHE A 198 -22.68 -6.22 0.28
CA PHE A 198 -23.75 -6.90 1.02
C PHE A 198 -24.60 -5.94 1.84
N GLY A 199 -24.18 -4.68 1.98
CA GLY A 199 -24.92 -3.61 2.63
C GLY A 199 -26.06 -3.04 1.81
N ALA A 200 -25.90 -3.00 0.48
CA ALA A 200 -26.92 -2.44 -0.41
C ALA A 200 -28.33 -3.09 -0.22
N PRO A 201 -28.48 -4.43 -0.13
CA PRO A 201 -29.77 -5.05 0.17
C PRO A 201 -30.31 -4.72 1.56
N THR A 202 -29.43 -4.56 2.56
CA THR A 202 -29.83 -4.24 3.94
C THR A 202 -30.29 -2.80 4.10
N ARG A 203 -29.71 -1.85 3.35
CA ARG A 203 -30.16 -0.45 3.31
C ARG A 203 -31.61 -0.36 2.82
N ALA A 204 -31.94 -1.05 1.73
CA ALA A 204 -33.31 -1.12 1.20
C ALA A 204 -34.33 -1.73 2.19
N ALA A 205 -33.88 -2.60 3.10
CA ALA A 205 -34.73 -3.15 4.15
C ALA A 205 -34.84 -2.21 5.38
N ALA A 206 -33.78 -1.47 5.70
CA ALA A 206 -33.69 -0.56 6.85
C ALA A 206 -34.61 0.67 6.72
N GLU A 207 -35.02 1.06 5.51
CA GLU A 207 -36.05 2.10 5.30
C GLU A 207 -37.41 1.76 5.96
N SER A 208 -37.60 0.51 6.42
CA SER A 208 -38.78 0.07 7.17
C SER A 208 -38.73 0.32 8.68
N GLY A 209 -37.60 0.80 9.24
CA GLY A 209 -37.42 1.13 10.65
C GLY A 209 -35.97 0.96 11.12
N ALA A 210 -35.58 1.66 12.19
CA ALA A 210 -34.19 1.73 12.70
C ALA A 210 -33.53 0.35 12.82
N ASP A 211 -32.69 0.04 11.83
CA ASP A 211 -32.03 -1.25 11.71
C ASP A 211 -30.59 -1.13 12.23
N TRP A 212 -30.42 -1.43 13.51
CA TRP A 212 -29.10 -1.50 14.17
C TRP A 212 -28.09 -2.36 13.42
N SER A 213 -28.55 -3.29 12.55
CA SER A 213 -27.68 -4.10 11.72
C SER A 213 -26.96 -3.28 10.64
N ASN A 214 -27.58 -2.22 10.11
CA ASN A 214 -26.95 -1.32 9.14
C ASN A 214 -25.88 -0.44 9.80
N GLU A 215 -26.13 0.06 11.01
CA GLU A 215 -25.16 0.85 11.79
C GLU A 215 -23.92 0.02 12.17
N LEU A 216 -24.15 -1.22 12.61
CA LEU A 216 -23.05 -2.15 12.88
C LEU A 216 -22.25 -2.49 11.62
N ARG A 217 -22.94 -2.69 10.49
CA ARG A 217 -22.27 -2.94 9.21
C ARG A 217 -21.37 -1.78 8.82
N ILE A 218 -21.87 -0.54 8.87
CA ILE A 218 -21.11 0.66 8.52
C ILE A 218 -19.91 0.84 9.45
N ALA A 219 -20.11 0.71 10.76
CA ALA A 219 -19.00 0.71 11.73
C ALA A 219 -17.91 -0.31 11.37
N LEU A 220 -18.31 -1.55 11.03
CA LEU A 220 -17.38 -2.62 10.68
C LEU A 220 -16.67 -2.36 9.37
N GLU A 221 -17.37 -1.87 8.36
CA GLU A 221 -16.83 -1.55 7.04
C GLU A 221 -15.71 -0.51 7.15
N GLU A 222 -16.04 0.65 7.71
CA GLU A 222 -15.13 1.78 7.91
C GLU A 222 -13.94 1.41 8.80
N GLY A 223 -14.20 0.67 9.90
CA GLY A 223 -13.15 0.21 10.79
C GLY A 223 -12.19 -0.79 10.13
N VAL A 224 -12.72 -1.71 9.32
CA VAL A 224 -11.93 -2.72 8.60
C VAL A 224 -11.16 -2.10 7.45
N GLU A 225 -11.76 -1.16 6.71
CA GLU A 225 -11.10 -0.41 5.65
C GLU A 225 -9.90 0.37 6.18
N LEU A 226 -10.12 1.19 7.22
CA LEU A 226 -9.06 1.97 7.84
C LEU A 226 -7.91 1.07 8.33
N ALA A 227 -8.23 -0.06 8.98
CA ALA A 227 -7.21 -1.03 9.38
C ALA A 227 -6.44 -1.62 8.20
N GLY A 228 -7.14 -1.93 7.10
CA GLY A 228 -6.55 -2.38 5.85
C GLY A 228 -5.56 -1.37 5.29
N LEU A 229 -5.97 -0.11 5.17
CA LEU A 229 -5.14 0.99 4.67
C LEU A 229 -3.92 1.26 5.57
N ILE A 230 -4.08 1.26 6.90
CA ILE A 230 -2.97 1.40 7.84
C ILE A 230 -1.96 0.27 7.66
N ILE A 231 -2.41 -0.98 7.50
CA ILE A 231 -1.51 -2.13 7.31
C ILE A 231 -0.79 -2.05 5.95
N VAL A 232 -1.49 -1.72 4.88
CA VAL A 232 -0.89 -1.55 3.54
C VAL A 232 0.15 -0.42 3.57
N GLY A 233 -0.24 0.77 4.04
CA GLY A 233 0.63 1.93 4.11
C GLY A 233 1.84 1.70 5.03
N GLY A 234 1.61 1.16 6.24
CA GLY A 234 2.68 0.84 7.18
C GLY A 234 3.64 -0.23 6.66
N THR A 235 3.16 -1.23 5.91
CA THR A 235 4.03 -2.21 5.26
C THR A 235 4.93 -1.56 4.21
N LEU A 236 4.38 -0.66 3.38
CA LEU A 236 5.15 0.08 2.36
C LEU A 236 6.19 1.02 3.00
N VAL A 237 5.82 1.72 4.07
CA VAL A 237 6.76 2.53 4.87
C VAL A 237 7.87 1.68 5.46
N GLY A 238 7.55 0.52 6.05
CA GLY A 238 8.54 -0.40 6.59
C GLY A 238 9.53 -0.89 5.54
N LEU A 239 9.04 -1.24 4.35
CA LEU A 239 9.87 -1.63 3.22
C LEU A 239 10.80 -0.50 2.76
N LEU A 240 10.30 0.75 2.71
CA LEU A 240 11.12 1.91 2.37
C LEU A 240 12.24 2.12 3.42
N CYS A 241 11.92 2.07 4.70
CA CYS A 241 12.92 2.20 5.78
C CYS A 241 14.01 1.13 5.66
N GLU A 242 13.64 -0.13 5.40
CA GLU A 242 14.61 -1.21 5.17
C GLU A 242 15.52 -0.94 3.96
N SER A 243 14.98 -0.43 2.86
CA SER A 243 15.72 -0.06 1.66
C SER A 243 16.70 1.10 1.90
N LEU A 244 16.29 2.13 2.67
CA LEU A 244 17.15 3.25 3.04
C LEU A 244 18.28 2.83 3.97
N ILE A 245 17.99 2.04 5.01
CA ILE A 245 19.01 1.50 5.93
C ILE A 245 20.00 0.60 5.17
N ARG A 246 19.52 -0.17 4.19
CA ARG A 246 20.39 -0.99 3.34
C ARG A 246 21.37 -0.13 2.55
N SER A 247 20.85 0.90 1.90
CA SER A 247 21.62 1.83 1.08
C SER A 247 22.66 2.61 1.89
N ALA A 248 22.30 3.07 3.10
CA ALA A 248 23.22 3.78 3.99
C ALA A 248 24.43 2.92 4.42
N VAL A 249 24.22 1.63 4.69
CA VAL A 249 25.31 0.72 5.07
C VAL A 249 26.19 0.34 3.89
N SER A 250 25.63 0.15 2.68
CA SER A 250 26.44 -0.11 1.48
C SER A 250 27.26 1.10 1.05
N SER A 251 26.75 2.31 1.30
CA SER A 251 27.48 3.57 1.06
C SER A 251 28.38 3.96 2.24
N GLY A 252 28.50 3.09 3.26
CA GLY A 252 29.43 3.27 4.37
C GLY A 252 30.85 3.52 3.85
N PRO A 253 31.67 4.24 4.61
CA PRO A 253 32.90 4.84 4.13
C PRO A 253 33.75 3.85 3.31
N ALA A 254 33.80 4.09 2.00
CA ALA A 254 34.97 3.76 1.19
C ALA A 254 36.22 4.56 1.64
N LEU A 255 36.15 5.26 2.78
CA LEU A 255 37.24 5.97 3.41
C LEU A 255 38.20 4.95 4.04
N LYS A 256 39.40 4.92 3.45
CA LYS A 256 40.66 4.34 3.95
C LYS A 256 40.83 2.82 3.86
N ARG A 257 40.69 2.26 2.65
CA ARG A 257 41.41 1.02 2.30
C ARG A 257 42.61 1.24 1.37
N GLY A 258 43.15 2.46 1.33
CA GLY A 258 44.43 2.81 0.73
C GLY A 258 44.88 4.14 1.33
N SER A 259 46.11 4.33 1.78
CA SER A 259 47.36 3.66 1.44
C SER A 259 47.98 2.99 2.68
N GLU A 260 47.93 1.66 2.76
CA GLU A 260 49.03 0.97 3.43
C GLU A 260 50.22 1.13 2.46
N PRO A 261 51.32 1.81 2.84
CA PRO A 261 52.43 2.01 1.94
C PRO A 261 52.93 0.64 1.49
N ASP A 262 53.10 0.46 0.17
CA ASP A 262 53.77 -0.71 -0.37
C ASP A 262 55.07 -0.93 0.44
N PRO A 263 55.33 -2.16 0.95
CA PRO A 263 56.57 -2.43 1.64
C PRO A 263 57.69 -2.08 0.66
N VAL A 264 58.44 -1.02 1.01
CA VAL A 264 59.60 -0.55 0.26
C VAL A 264 60.46 -1.77 -0.01
N SER A 265 60.53 -2.18 -1.27
CA SER A 265 61.44 -3.22 -1.71
C SER A 265 62.85 -2.68 -1.48
N GLU A 266 63.48 -3.12 -0.38
CA GLU A 266 64.91 -2.97 -0.15
C GLU A 266 65.65 -3.62 -1.32
N HIS A 267 66.02 -2.81 -2.31
CA HIS A 267 67.04 -3.19 -3.27
C HIS A 267 68.38 -3.19 -2.55
N ALA A 268 68.83 -4.38 -2.18
CA ALA A 268 70.20 -4.68 -1.85
C ALA A 268 71.10 -4.31 -3.05
N THR A 269 71.80 -3.19 -2.96
CA THR A 269 72.98 -2.91 -3.78
C THR A 269 74.21 -3.42 -3.05
N GLY A 270 74.78 -4.50 -3.58
CA GLY A 270 76.18 -4.87 -3.36
C GLY A 270 77.09 -4.22 -4.39
#